data_AF-A0A1Q8TPP4-F1
#
_entry.id   AF-A0A1Q8TPP4-F1
#
_cell.length_a   1.000
_cell.length_b   1.000
_cell.length_c   1.000
_cell.angle_alpha   90.00
_cell.angle_beta   90.00
_cell.angle_gamma   90.00
#
_symmetry.space_group_name_H-M   'P 1'
#
loop_
_entity.id
_entity.type
_entity.pdbx_description
1 polymer ?
#
loop_
_entity_poly.entity_id
_entity_poly.type
_entity_poly.pdbx_seq_one_letter_code
_entity_poly.pdbx_strand_id
1 'polypeptide(L)'
;MRWQLGQVQKRIRDLEEQERAALRWKIQPKTPTSAALLHRGDCGLYQAQIGFIDQDYALVAVTMPDIELCEACRPDIGLGQE
;
A
#
# COMPACT_ATOMS: atom_id res chain seq x y z
N MET A 1 11.22 -14.64 31.13
CA MET A 1 10.73 -15.24 29.87
C MET A 1 9.45 -14.61 29.30
N ARG A 2 8.41 -14.29 30.09
CA ARG A 2 7.14 -13.74 29.56
C ARG A 2 7.30 -12.43 28.75
N TRP A 3 8.23 -11.55 29.13
CA TRP A 3 8.52 -10.31 28.39
C TRP A 3 9.12 -10.56 27.00
N GLN A 4 10.06 -11.51 26.88
CA GLN A 4 10.68 -11.88 25.59
C GLN A 4 9.67 -12.50 24.63
N LEU A 5 8.80 -13.38 25.14
CA LEU A 5 7.71 -13.97 24.35
C LEU A 5 6.74 -12.89 23.82
N GLY A 6 6.40 -11.89 24.65
CA GLY A 6 5.55 -10.77 24.21
C GLY A 6 6.19 -9.91 23.12
N GLN A 7 7.50 -9.66 23.18
CA GLN A 7 8.22 -8.93 22.13
C GLN A 7 8.23 -9.68 20.80
N VAL A 8 8.44 -11.00 20.84
CA VAL A 8 8.43 -11.85 19.65
C VAL A 8 7.04 -11.89 19.02
N GLN A 9 5.98 -12.09 19.82
CA GLN A 9 4.60 -12.11 19.33
C GLN A 9 4.20 -10.78 18.67
N LYS A 10 4.58 -9.65 19.28
CA LYS A 10 4.35 -8.34 18.69
C LYS A 10 5.05 -8.23 17.33
N ARG A 11 6.31 -8.65 17.24
CA ARG A 11 7.10 -8.58 16.01
C ARG A 11 6.54 -9.47 14.90
N ILE A 12 6.04 -10.67 15.24
CA ILE A 12 5.36 -11.55 14.29
C ILE A 12 4.13 -10.84 13.72
N ARG A 13 3.27 -10.30 14.59
CA ARG A 13 2.07 -9.58 14.16
C ARG A 13 2.39 -8.37 13.27
N ASP A 14 3.42 -7.62 13.62
CA ASP A 14 3.86 -6.45 12.84
C ASP A 14 4.36 -6.88 11.44
N LEU A 15 5.05 -8.01 11.33
CA LEU A 15 5.50 -8.57 10.05
C LEU A 15 4.34 -9.10 9.21
N GLU A 16 3.39 -9.81 9.82
CA GLU A 16 2.19 -10.29 9.14
C GLU A 16 1.35 -9.13 8.59
N GLU A 17 1.27 -8.00 9.30
CA GLU A 17 0.61 -6.79 8.80
C GLU A 17 1.36 -6.20 7.59
N GLN A 18 2.70 -6.13 7.66
CA GLN A 18 3.52 -5.64 6.55
C GLN A 18 3.38 -6.52 5.30
N GLU A 19 3.38 -7.84 5.47
CA GLU A 19 3.19 -8.78 4.36
C GLU A 19 1.81 -8.61 3.71
N ARG A 20 0.76 -8.47 4.52
CA ARG A 20 -0.59 -8.21 4.00
C ARG A 20 -0.70 -6.88 3.29
N ALA A 21 -0.01 -5.84 3.77
CA ALA A 21 0.02 -4.54 3.11
C ALA A 21 0.78 -4.59 1.77
N ALA A 22 1.85 -5.37 1.66
CA ALA A 22 2.63 -5.53 0.42
C ALA A 22 1.82 -6.12 -0.73
N LEU A 23 0.78 -6.90 -0.43
CA LEU A 23 -0.13 -7.49 -1.41
C LEU A 23 -1.29 -6.57 -1.83
N ARG A 24 -1.34 -5.33 -1.32
CA ARG A 24 -2.44 -4.38 -1.55
C ARG A 24 -1.94 -3.08 -2.15
N TRP A 25 -2.88 -2.20 -2.48
CA TRP A 25 -2.62 -0.83 -2.93
C TRP A 25 -3.34 0.15 -2.03
N LYS A 26 -3.00 1.43 -2.13
CA LYS A 26 -3.68 2.51 -1.42
C LYS A 26 -3.66 3.79 -2.23
N ILE A 27 -4.69 4.61 -2.06
CA ILE A 27 -4.81 5.91 -2.72
C ILE A 27 -4.46 6.99 -1.71
N GLN A 28 -3.42 7.76 -2.01
CA GLN A 28 -3.20 9.03 -1.36
C GLN A 28 -4.24 10.02 -1.91
N PRO A 29 -5.08 10.63 -1.06
CA PRO A 29 -6.09 11.55 -1.52
C PRO A 29 -5.46 12.80 -2.12
N LYS A 30 -6.16 13.37 -3.09
CA LYS A 30 -5.82 14.67 -3.67
C LYS A 30 -5.75 15.73 -2.57
N THR A 31 -4.75 16.59 -2.66
CA THR A 31 -4.61 17.77 -1.79
C THR A 31 -4.69 19.04 -2.64
N PRO A 32 -4.79 20.24 -2.04
CA PRO A 32 -4.70 21.49 -2.81
C PRO A 32 -3.41 21.63 -3.63
N THR A 33 -2.35 20.90 -3.26
CA THR A 33 -1.01 20.99 -3.84
C THR A 33 -0.55 19.74 -4.58
N SER A 34 -1.35 18.66 -4.62
CA SER A 34 -0.96 17.40 -5.24
C SER A 34 -2.17 16.64 -5.81
N ALA A 35 -1.98 15.94 -6.92
CA ALA A 35 -2.94 14.98 -7.43
C ALA A 35 -3.17 13.82 -6.43
N ALA A 36 -4.21 13.02 -6.69
CA ALA A 36 -4.34 11.73 -6.03
C ALA A 36 -3.26 10.79 -6.57
N LEU A 37 -2.63 10.01 -5.69
CA LEU A 37 -1.55 9.10 -6.07
C LEU A 37 -1.88 7.66 -5.66
N LEU A 38 -1.79 6.73 -6.60
CA LEU A 38 -1.81 5.31 -6.31
C LEU A 38 -0.44 4.87 -5.79
N HIS A 39 -0.43 4.08 -4.73
CA HIS A 39 0.76 3.50 -4.11
C HIS A 39 0.58 2.00 -3.91
N ARG A 40 1.69 1.26 -3.87
CA ARG A 40 1.75 -0.05 -3.22
C ARG A 40 1.46 0.10 -1.74
N GLY A 41 0.82 -0.90 -1.13
CA GLY A 41 0.38 -0.83 0.26
C GLY A 41 1.55 -0.73 1.24
N ASP A 42 2.71 -1.28 0.87
CA ASP A 42 3.99 -1.20 1.59
C ASP A 42 4.88 -0.01 1.15
N CYS A 43 4.37 0.92 0.33
CA CYS A 43 5.13 2.10 -0.08
C CYS A 43 5.59 2.92 1.14
N GLY A 44 6.91 3.10 1.27
CA GLY A 44 7.53 3.83 2.39
C GLY A 44 7.38 5.36 2.34
N LEU A 45 7.00 5.92 1.18
CA LEU A 45 6.80 7.37 1.02
C LEU A 45 5.43 7.83 1.52
N TYR A 46 4.40 7.01 1.33
CA TYR A 46 3.06 7.27 1.87
C TYR A 46 2.78 6.26 2.98
N GLN A 47 3.07 6.61 4.23
CA GLN A 47 3.06 5.69 5.37
C GLN A 47 1.67 5.45 5.99
N ALA A 48 0.61 6.05 5.43
CA ALA A 48 -0.74 5.79 5.90
C ALA A 48 -1.08 4.31 5.72
N GLN A 49 -1.57 3.68 6.80
CA GLN A 49 -2.02 2.28 6.85
C GLN A 49 -3.55 2.19 6.82
N ILE A 50 -4.17 2.98 5.94
CA ILE A 50 -5.62 3.07 5.78
C ILE A 50 -5.97 3.16 4.29
N GLY A 51 -7.23 2.85 3.95
CA GLY A 51 -7.72 3.00 2.58
C GLY A 51 -7.06 2.02 1.60
N PHE A 52 -6.74 0.81 2.06
CA PHE A 52 -6.23 -0.24 1.19
C PHE A 52 -7.31 -0.68 0.21
N ILE A 53 -6.91 -0.88 -1.04
CA ILE A 53 -7.72 -1.45 -2.11
C ILE A 53 -7.04 -2.72 -2.61
N ASP A 54 -7.84 -3.63 -3.15
CA ASP A 54 -7.35 -4.85 -3.79
C ASP A 54 -6.84 -4.57 -5.22
N GLN A 55 -6.42 -5.64 -5.89
CA GLN A 55 -5.88 -5.60 -7.24
C GLN A 55 -6.89 -5.09 -8.27
N ASP A 56 -8.16 -5.48 -8.17
CA ASP A 56 -9.19 -5.13 -9.13
C ASP A 56 -9.47 -3.62 -9.10
N TYR A 57 -9.60 -3.05 -7.90
CA TYR A 57 -9.74 -1.60 -7.74
C TYR A 57 -8.47 -0.85 -8.13
N ALA A 58 -7.28 -1.43 -7.92
CA ALA A 58 -6.03 -0.83 -8.35
C ALA A 58 -5.91 -0.80 -9.89
N LEU A 59 -6.37 -1.84 -10.59
CA LEU A 59 -6.46 -1.86 -12.05
C LEU A 59 -7.36 -0.73 -12.57
N VAL A 60 -8.52 -0.53 -11.94
CA VAL A 60 -9.40 0.59 -12.27
C VAL A 60 -8.68 1.92 -12.04
N ALA A 61 -8.03 2.10 -10.89
CA ALA A 61 -7.35 3.33 -10.53
C ALA A 61 -6.23 3.72 -11.51
N VAL A 62 -5.50 2.74 -12.07
CA VAL A 62 -4.46 2.99 -13.10
C VAL A 62 -5.06 3.58 -14.39
N THR A 63 -6.32 3.31 -14.68
CA THR A 63 -7.00 3.84 -15.88
C THR A 63 -7.66 5.20 -15.65
N MET A 64 -7.73 5.67 -14.41
CA MET A 64 -8.40 6.92 -14.06
C MET A 64 -7.48 8.13 -14.32
N PRO A 65 -7.93 9.15 -15.06
CA PRO A 65 -7.09 10.28 -15.46
C PRO A 65 -6.73 11.24 -14.31
N ASP A 66 -7.45 11.17 -13.19
CA ASP A 66 -7.26 12.00 -12.00
C ASP A 66 -6.41 11.32 -10.91
N ILE A 67 -5.94 10.10 -11.17
CA ILE A 67 -5.07 9.33 -10.30
C ILE A 67 -3.72 9.14 -10.99
N GLU A 68 -2.68 9.73 -10.40
CA GLU A 68 -1.30 9.53 -10.83
C GLU A 68 -0.71 8.29 -10.14
N LEU A 69 0.38 7.76 -10.70
CA LEU A 69 1.07 6.60 -10.14
C LEU A 69 2.32 7.06 -9.37
N CYS A 70 2.52 6.52 -8.18
CA CYS A 70 3.75 6.78 -7.45
C CYS A 70 4.98 6.24 -8.22
N GLU A 71 5.85 7.15 -8.66
CA GLU A 71 7.06 6.80 -9.41
C GLU A 71 8.06 5.95 -8.62
N ALA A 72 8.06 6.07 -7.28
CA ALA A 72 9.01 5.37 -6.42
C ALA A 72 8.64 3.89 -6.22
N CYS A 73 7.36 3.60 -5.98
CA CYS A 73 6.91 2.22 -5.75
C CYS A 73 6.32 1.54 -6.99
N ARG A 74 6.11 2.29 -8.08
CA ARG A 74 5.64 1.80 -9.39
C ARG A 74 4.47 0.82 -9.24
N PRO A 75 3.31 1.29 -8.76
CA PRO A 75 2.17 0.43 -8.41
C PRO A 75 1.64 -0.39 -9.59
N ASP A 76 1.88 0.05 -10.83
CA ASP A 76 1.55 -0.60 -12.10
C ASP A 76 2.30 -1.91 -12.35
N ILE A 77 3.53 -2.06 -11.84
CA ILE A 77 4.36 -3.22 -12.16
C ILE A 77 3.76 -4.47 -11.52
N GLY A 78 3.29 -5.43 -12.32
CA GLY A 78 2.62 -6.65 -11.83
C GLY A 78 1.12 -6.46 -11.58
N LEU A 79 0.55 -5.28 -11.86
CA LEU A 79 -0.89 -5.13 -12.06
C LEU A 79 -1.22 -5.58 -13.49
N GLY A 80 -1.51 -6.88 -13.66
CA GLY A 80 -1.98 -7.44 -14.94
C GLY A 80 -1.05 -8.46 -15.61
N GLN A 81 -0.57 -9.45 -14.86
CA GLN A 81 -0.01 -10.67 -15.44
C GLN A 81 -1.01 -11.81 -15.20
N GLU A 82 -1.78 -12.13 -16.24
CA GLU A 82 -2.33 -13.48 -16.46
C GLU A 82 -1.30 -14.28 -17.27
#